data_AF-A0A0A3ZC21-F1
#
_entry.id   AF-A0A0A3ZC21-F1
#
_cell.length_a   1.000
_cell.length_b   1.000
_cell.length_c   1.000
_cell.angle_alpha   90.00
_cell.angle_beta   90.00
_cell.angle_gamma   90.00
#
_symmetry.space_group_name_H-M   'P 1'
#
loop_
_entity.id
_entity.type
_entity.pdbx_description
1 polymer ?
#
loop_
_entity_poly.entity_id
_entity_poly.type
_entity_poly.pdbx_seq_one_letter_code
_entity_poly.pdbx_strand_id
1 'polypeptide(L)'
;MTQQSAPSLTHGKRSKKRDKPMSGVERQQALIARRKETHSELRLYITKPVKAMLQDLCKAEGLTQNAMVEMLIVAASNNADNDERGNVKD
;
A
#
# COMPACT_ATOMS: atom_id res chain seq x y z
N MET A 1 64.19 23.75 4.27
CA MET A 1 63.89 24.16 2.87
C MET A 1 62.69 23.36 2.40
N THR A 2 61.66 24.08 1.97
CA THR A 2 60.36 23.67 1.44
C THR A 2 60.48 22.65 0.30
N GLN A 3 59.49 21.79 0.08
CA GLN A 3 58.62 21.79 -1.13
C GLN A 3 57.49 20.77 -0.95
N GLN A 4 56.26 21.27 -0.84
CA GLN A 4 55.01 20.52 -1.03
C GLN A 4 54.80 20.31 -2.53
N SER A 5 54.43 19.10 -2.94
CA SER A 5 53.89 18.82 -4.28
C SER A 5 52.51 18.17 -4.14
N ALA A 6 51.47 19.00 -4.31
CA ALA A 6 50.15 18.54 -4.76
C ALA A 6 49.95 19.13 -6.17
N PRO A 7 49.66 18.30 -7.18
CA PRO A 7 48.30 18.29 -7.73
C PRO A 7 47.91 16.85 -8.17
N SER A 8 46.66 16.42 -8.17
CA SER A 8 45.52 17.05 -8.83
C SER A 8 44.25 16.45 -8.23
N LEU A 9 43.37 17.29 -7.71
CA LEU A 9 41.99 16.86 -7.54
C LEU A 9 41.45 16.74 -8.96
N THR A 10 41.37 15.52 -9.49
CA THR A 10 40.53 15.25 -10.65
C THR A 10 39.12 15.56 -10.18
N HIS A 11 38.67 16.79 -10.44
CA HIS A 11 37.28 17.17 -10.29
C HIS A 11 36.53 16.45 -11.41
N GLY A 12 36.46 15.12 -11.29
CA GLY A 12 35.48 14.30 -11.94
C GLY A 12 34.16 14.83 -11.42
N LYS A 13 33.62 15.83 -12.11
CA LYS A 13 32.19 16.10 -12.14
C LYS A 13 31.60 14.77 -12.54
N ARG A 14 31.28 13.94 -11.55
CA ARG A 14 30.25 12.92 -11.64
C ARG A 14 29.02 13.75 -11.92
N SER A 15 28.82 14.05 -13.20
CA SER A 15 27.53 14.44 -13.74
C SER A 15 26.63 13.36 -13.21
N LYS A 16 25.96 13.65 -12.08
CA LYS A 16 24.85 12.84 -11.60
C LYS A 16 23.99 12.75 -12.84
N LYS A 17 24.02 11.58 -13.48
CA LYS A 17 23.19 11.24 -14.62
C LYS A 17 21.81 11.51 -14.04
N ARG A 18 21.23 12.68 -14.33
CA ARG A 18 19.91 13.05 -13.85
C ARG A 18 19.07 11.92 -14.41
N ASP A 19 18.66 11.01 -13.55
CA ASP A 19 17.81 9.91 -13.94
C ASP A 19 16.72 10.54 -14.78
N LYS A 20 16.61 10.06 -16.02
CA LYS A 20 15.60 10.53 -16.95
C LYS A 20 14.30 10.50 -16.14
N PRO A 21 13.54 11.62 -16.08
CA PRO A 21 12.30 11.62 -15.32
C PRO A 21 11.50 10.40 -15.79
N MET A 22 11.15 9.52 -14.84
CA MET A 22 10.48 8.26 -15.16
C MET A 22 9.33 8.52 -16.12
N SER A 23 9.27 7.73 -17.19
CA SER A 23 8.15 7.76 -18.13
C SER A 23 6.84 7.48 -17.38
N GLY A 24 5.70 7.90 -17.96
CA GLY A 24 4.39 7.66 -17.34
C GLY A 24 4.17 6.17 -17.02
N VAL A 25 4.65 5.28 -17.89
CA VAL A 25 4.58 3.83 -17.72
C VAL A 25 5.44 3.35 -16.55
N GLU A 26 6.70 3.79 -16.47
CA GLU A 26 7.60 3.42 -15.35
C GLU A 26 7.05 3.92 -14.01
N ARG A 27 6.47 5.12 -13.96
CA ARG A 27 5.82 5.64 -12.76
C ARG A 27 4.62 4.79 -12.35
N GLN A 28 3.78 4.39 -13.32
CA GLN A 28 2.63 3.54 -13.06
C GLN A 28 3.06 2.17 -12.55
N GLN A 29 4.08 1.56 -13.15
CA GLN A 29 4.65 0.29 -12.72
C GLN A 29 5.24 0.38 -11.31
N ALA A 30 6.00 1.43 -10.99
CA ALA A 30 6.54 1.65 -9.66
C ALA A 30 5.43 1.82 -8.61
N LEU A 31 4.35 2.53 -8.95
CA LEU A 31 3.20 2.68 -8.06
C LEU A 31 2.47 1.35 -7.81
N ILE A 32 2.32 0.53 -8.86
CA ILE A 32 1.73 -0.81 -8.74
C ILE A 32 2.64 -1.72 -7.90
N ALA A 33 3.95 -1.71 -8.14
CA ALA A 33 4.93 -2.50 -7.38
C ALA A 33 4.88 -2.16 -5.89
N ARG A 34 4.90 -0.86 -5.54
CA ARG A 34 4.79 -0.39 -4.16
C ARG A 34 3.47 -0.79 -3.49
N ARG A 35 2.36 -0.80 -4.24
CA ARG A 35 1.07 -1.26 -3.72
C ARG A 35 1.06 -2.76 -3.44
N LYS A 36 1.68 -3.56 -4.31
CA LYS A 36 1.79 -5.02 -4.13
C LYS A 36 2.66 -5.43 -2.94
N GLU A 37 3.61 -4.60 -2.53
CA GLU A 37 4.42 -4.85 -1.33
C GLU A 37 3.59 -4.81 -0.04
N THR A 38 2.54 -3.98 0.00
CA THR A 38 1.74 -3.74 1.21
C THR A 38 0.34 -4.32 1.16
N HIS A 39 -0.21 -4.57 -0.05
CA HIS A 39 -1.57 -5.05 -0.26
C HIS A 39 -1.57 -6.27 -1.19
N SER A 40 -2.31 -7.31 -0.81
CA SER A 40 -2.61 -8.45 -1.68
C SER A 40 -3.88 -8.17 -2.52
N GLU A 41 -3.93 -8.69 -3.75
CA GLU A 41 -5.10 -8.54 -4.63
C GLU A 41 -6.23 -9.48 -4.22
N LEU A 42 -7.46 -8.97 -4.12
CA LEU A 42 -8.65 -9.73 -3.78
C LEU A 42 -9.68 -9.68 -4.93
N ARG A 43 -9.92 -10.82 -5.59
CA ARG A 43 -10.92 -10.97 -6.66
C ARG A 43 -12.11 -11.76 -6.15
N LEU A 44 -13.30 -11.14 -6.15
CA LEU A 44 -14.51 -11.74 -5.61
C LEU A 44 -15.68 -11.63 -6.58
N TYR A 45 -16.52 -12.67 -6.57
CA TYR A 45 -17.84 -12.64 -7.18
C TYR A 45 -18.87 -12.72 -6.06
N ILE A 46 -19.72 -11.69 -5.97
CA ILE A 46 -20.79 -11.59 -4.98
C ILE A 46 -22.12 -11.40 -5.69
N THR A 47 -23.22 -11.69 -5.00
CA THR A 47 -24.55 -11.50 -5.55
C THR A 47 -24.82 -10.00 -5.78
N LYS A 48 -25.59 -9.68 -6.83
CA LYS A 48 -25.99 -8.29 -7.16
C LYS A 48 -26.59 -7.54 -5.96
N PRO A 49 -27.53 -8.09 -5.18
CA PRO A 49 -28.08 -7.38 -4.02
C PRO A 49 -27.02 -7.06 -2.96
N VAL A 50 -26.11 -7.98 -2.66
CA VAL A 50 -25.02 -7.72 -1.70
C VAL A 50 -24.08 -6.63 -2.21
N LYS A 51 -23.79 -6.62 -3.52
CA LYS A 51 -23.01 -5.54 -4.12
C LYS A 51 -23.69 -4.17 -3.98
N ALA A 52 -25.00 -4.10 -4.15
CA ALA A 52 -25.75 -2.86 -3.96
C ALA A 52 -25.68 -2.38 -2.51
N MET A 53 -25.89 -3.29 -1.55
CA MET A 53 -25.74 -2.98 -0.12
C MET A 53 -24.33 -2.46 0.22
N LEU A 54 -23.27 -3.11 -0.29
CA LEU A 54 -21.89 -2.63 -0.10
C LEU A 54 -21.70 -1.21 -0.63
N GLN A 55 -22.26 -0.89 -1.81
CA GLN A 55 -22.16 0.44 -2.39
C GLN A 55 -22.87 1.50 -1.55
N ASP A 56 -24.04 1.18 -1.00
CA ASP A 56 -24.79 2.12 -0.17
C ASP A 56 -24.10 2.35 1.18
N LEU A 57 -23.52 1.30 1.79
CA LEU A 57 -22.66 1.43 2.97
C LEU A 57 -21.45 2.33 2.69
N CYS A 58 -20.80 2.16 1.54
CA CYS A 58 -19.67 3.01 1.15
C CYS A 58 -20.06 4.49 1.04
N LYS A 59 -21.24 4.79 0.47
CA LYS A 59 -21.75 6.16 0.36
C LYS A 59 -22.08 6.76 1.73
N ALA A 60 -22.69 5.97 2.62
CA ALA A 60 -23.10 6.42 3.94
C ALA A 60 -21.88 6.78 4.81
N GLU A 61 -20.85 5.93 4.80
CA GLU A 61 -19.62 6.15 5.60
C GLU A 61 -18.58 7.04 4.90
N GLY A 62 -18.77 7.37 3.61
CA GLY A 62 -17.78 8.09 2.82
C GLY A 62 -16.49 7.30 2.55
N LEU A 63 -16.57 5.97 2.62
CA LEU A 63 -15.43 5.06 2.44
C LEU A 63 -15.37 4.48 1.03
N THR A 64 -14.17 4.11 0.60
CA THR A 64 -13.99 3.31 -0.62
C THR A 64 -14.44 1.86 -0.39
N GLN A 65 -14.78 1.15 -1.46
CA GLN A 65 -15.18 -0.26 -1.38
C GLN A 65 -14.11 -1.13 -0.71
N ASN A 66 -12.82 -0.92 -1.05
CA ASN A 66 -11.72 -1.64 -0.40
C ASN A 66 -11.66 -1.38 1.10
N ALA A 67 -11.70 -0.11 1.51
CA ALA A 67 -11.64 0.27 2.92
C ALA A 67 -12.84 -0.30 3.70
N MET A 68 -14.03 -0.29 3.10
CA MET A 68 -15.22 -0.90 3.69
C MET A 68 -15.05 -2.40 3.89
N VAL A 69 -14.53 -3.12 2.89
CA VAL A 69 -14.28 -4.56 2.99
C VAL A 69 -13.23 -4.88 4.06
N GLU A 70 -12.13 -4.13 4.13
CA GLU A 70 -11.11 -4.30 5.17
C GLU A 70 -11.71 -4.09 6.57
N MET A 71 -12.49 -3.01 6.77
CA MET A 71 -13.13 -2.72 8.04
C MET A 71 -14.11 -3.82 8.46
N LEU A 72 -14.96 -4.31 7.54
CA LEU A 72 -15.91 -5.38 7.82
C LEU A 72 -15.21 -6.70 8.19
N ILE A 73 -14.10 -7.04 7.53
CA ILE A 73 -13.32 -8.24 7.85
C ILE A 73 -12.69 -8.13 9.25
N VAL A 74 -12.07 -6.99 9.57
CA VAL A 74 -11.47 -6.76 10.89
C VAL A 74 -12.53 -6.80 11.99
N ALA A 75 -13.67 -6.13 11.79
CA ALA A 75 -14.77 -6.12 12.75
C ALA A 75 -15.34 -7.52 12.98
N ALA A 76 -15.55 -8.30 11.91
CA ALA A 76 -16.03 -9.67 12.03
C ALA A 76 -15.03 -10.59 12.75
N SER A 77 -13.73 -10.43 12.48
CA SER A 77 -12.68 -11.21 13.16
C SER A 77 -12.67 -10.94 14.67
N ASN A 78 -12.71 -9.67 15.07
CA ASN A 78 -12.70 -9.29 16.50
C ASN A 78 -13.94 -9.78 17.25
N ASN A 79 -15.09 -9.86 16.56
CA ASN A 79 -16.33 -10.36 17.15
C ASN A 79 -16.29 -11.88 17.36
N ALA A 80 -15.60 -12.63 16.49
CA ALA A 80 -15.45 -14.08 16.64
C ALA A 80 -14.62 -14.45 17.88
N ASP A 81 -13.59 -13.67 18.21
CA ASP A 81 -12.72 -13.91 19.39
C ASP A 81 -13.45 -13.72 20.73
N ASN A 82 -14.53 -12.94 20.76
CA ASN A 82 -15.28 -12.66 21.98
C ASN A 82 -16.30 -13.75 22.35
N ASP A 83 -16.73 -14.57 21.38
CA ASP A 83 -17.71 -15.64 21.61
C ASP A 83 -17.07 -16.87 22.30
N GLU A 84 -15.78 -17.14 22.05
CA GLU A 84 -15.07 -18.28 22.64
C GLU A 84 -14.74 -18.12 24.14
N ARG A 85 -14.74 -16.89 24.67
CA ARG A 85 -14.50 -16.63 26.11
C ARG A 85 -15.76 -16.70 26.97
N GLY A 86 -16.93 -16.81 26.36
CA GLY A 86 -18.23 -16.75 27.04
C GLY A 86 -18.77 -18.08 27.58
N ASN A 87 -18.08 -19.21 27.35
CA ASN A 87 -18.59 -20.53 27.74
C ASN A 87 -17.69 -21.21 28.79
N VAL A 88 -17.66 -20.64 29.99
CA VAL A 88 -17.28 -21.41 31.19
C VAL A 88 -18.54 -22.14 31.65
N LYS A 89 -18.58 -23.45 31.40
CA LYS A 89 -19.56 -24.35 32.01
C LYS A 89 -19.22 -24.47 33.49
N ASP A 90 -20.09 -23.94 34.35
CA ASP A 90 -20.27 -24.43 35.72
C ASP A 90 -21.06 -25.74 35.71
#